data_AF-A0AAD5LRF5-F1
#
_entry.id   AF-A0AAD5LRF5-F1
#
_cell.length_a   1.000
_cell.length_b   1.000
_cell.length_c   1.000
_cell.angle_alpha   90.00
_cell.angle_beta   90.00
_cell.angle_gamma   90.00
#
_symmetry.space_group_name_H-M   'P 1'
#
loop_
_entity.id
_entity.type
_entity.pdbx_description
1 polymer ?
#
loop_
_entity_poly.entity_id
_entity_poly.type
_entity_poly.pdbx_seq_one_letter_code
_entity_poly.pdbx_strand_id
1 'polypeptide(L)'
;MTERVLLLLARPSIRDALQSDELLETLNDISPLSDHYIPTLQYLIRPDNLTTLVRCMLETPLAAAAIRYERCEPSYEPYGVVYRAHWVLCSSGFSSQLISALLALQPSEPGADDASAPHTSLCERLIAYNSRDPMTLEALARFLNAVIDQYSVEALVAFLTPRFDRRLLLRLVGLLHYEPMRDLVLRFCNELPATHAALREGLTLALLQQLAPSDARCGSPPHCRFARMVFTCDLLTDLIHERRQGTLGFALLNDLQHDGPTIDALLDLAERDLATLPTPMANESYALKVLNSLLQQTQCGCVAKAAFSSNGDADAEAAVDDTELSPHVDLPLLWKRVMAPPRLSALLSRLSIPPARRVQPLHLQLIYLLLPMLNAACRVVDAALIAHDTMATLLALVLRFREMHILHCAVARLFIVALEDSPFLFGRELPALRAANDPLRLHVLLQGCLDTVLQAYEPPRARAVPPALIDVAISLDQAVTNASARTPRLFSRSTMERWHAFRAGVLLPTQSQWEESPASVVAAAPSPQRLGALEDQSEGAVLCSASEPGATATPPAKATSPTAVSDDIPTPLSALYNDEDKRLMLKVAPTETPAATPHANAN
;
A
#
# COMPACT_ATOMS: atom_id res chain seq x y z
N MET A 1 -26.20 -30.72 -28.53
CA MET A 1 -26.53 -30.15 -27.21
C MET A 1 -27.18 -31.18 -26.28
N THR A 2 -28.41 -31.66 -26.57
CA THR A 2 -29.18 -32.55 -25.68
C THR A 2 -28.44 -33.83 -25.27
N GLU A 3 -27.74 -34.50 -26.20
CA GLU A 3 -26.96 -35.71 -25.90
C GLU A 3 -25.77 -35.43 -24.96
N ARG A 4 -25.04 -34.32 -25.16
CA ARG A 4 -23.94 -33.88 -24.28
C ARG A 4 -24.43 -33.60 -22.85
N VAL A 5 -25.60 -32.98 -22.71
CA VAL A 5 -26.23 -32.72 -21.41
C VAL A 5 -26.64 -34.03 -20.72
N LEU A 6 -27.26 -34.97 -21.45
CA LEU A 6 -27.62 -36.27 -20.89
C LEU A 6 -26.38 -37.05 -20.43
N LEU A 7 -25.28 -37.00 -21.19
CA LEU A 7 -24.00 -37.59 -20.81
C LEU A 7 -23.41 -36.95 -19.55
N LEU A 8 -23.53 -35.63 -19.38
CA LEU A 8 -23.14 -34.94 -18.14
C LEU A 8 -23.97 -35.42 -16.94
N LEU A 9 -25.30 -35.44 -17.09
CA LEU A 9 -26.23 -35.83 -16.03
C LEU A 9 -26.10 -37.31 -15.64
N ALA A 10 -25.63 -38.16 -16.56
CA ALA A 10 -25.36 -39.57 -16.32
C ALA A 10 -24.07 -39.82 -15.51
N ARG A 11 -23.17 -38.84 -15.36
CA ARG A 11 -21.92 -39.03 -14.61
C ARG A 11 -22.19 -39.14 -13.11
N PRO A 12 -21.58 -40.11 -12.41
CA PRO A 12 -21.82 -40.34 -10.99
C PRO A 12 -21.30 -39.20 -10.11
N SER A 13 -20.23 -38.52 -10.52
CA SER A 13 -19.68 -37.36 -9.82
C SER A 13 -19.34 -36.23 -10.78
N ILE A 14 -19.40 -34.99 -10.27
CA ILE A 14 -18.92 -33.82 -11.00
C ILE A 14 -17.41 -33.89 -11.28
N ARG A 15 -16.62 -34.61 -10.47
CA ARG A 15 -15.18 -34.78 -10.70
C ARG A 15 -14.90 -35.44 -12.04
N ASP A 16 -15.67 -36.46 -12.37
CA ASP A 16 -15.55 -37.16 -13.66
C ASP A 16 -15.90 -36.20 -14.79
N ALA A 17 -16.93 -35.36 -14.62
CA ALA A 17 -17.30 -34.32 -15.58
C ALA A 17 -16.18 -33.30 -15.82
N LEU A 18 -15.50 -32.87 -14.75
CA LEU A 18 -14.39 -31.90 -14.80
C LEU A 18 -13.14 -32.42 -15.51
N GLN A 19 -13.02 -33.72 -15.80
CA GLN A 19 -11.94 -34.25 -16.63
C GLN A 19 -12.19 -34.02 -18.13
N SER A 20 -13.43 -33.73 -18.52
CA SER A 20 -13.83 -33.51 -19.91
C SER A 20 -13.54 -32.08 -20.34
N ASP A 21 -12.84 -31.89 -21.47
CA ASP A 21 -12.62 -30.55 -22.05
C ASP A 21 -13.93 -29.94 -22.57
N GLU A 22 -14.84 -30.79 -23.01
CA GLU A 22 -16.18 -30.43 -23.49
C GLU A 22 -17.16 -29.91 -22.43
N LEU A 23 -16.82 -29.98 -21.13
CA LEU A 23 -17.73 -29.59 -20.06
C LEU A 23 -18.13 -28.12 -20.15
N LEU A 24 -17.16 -27.24 -20.37
CA LEU A 24 -17.38 -25.78 -20.37
C LEU A 24 -18.29 -25.36 -21.52
N GLU A 25 -18.03 -25.87 -22.72
CA GLU A 25 -18.90 -25.67 -23.88
C GLU A 25 -20.32 -26.18 -23.60
N THR A 26 -20.44 -27.39 -23.04
CA THR A 26 -21.75 -27.98 -22.72
C THR A 26 -22.53 -27.10 -21.75
N LEU A 27 -21.87 -26.52 -20.73
CA LEU A 27 -22.52 -25.64 -19.76
C LEU A 27 -22.81 -24.25 -20.33
N ASN A 28 -21.96 -23.73 -21.22
CA ASN A 28 -22.17 -22.44 -21.90
C ASN A 28 -23.37 -22.46 -22.86
N ASP A 29 -23.62 -23.59 -23.51
CA ASP A 29 -24.76 -23.76 -24.43
C ASP A 29 -26.11 -23.73 -23.70
N ILE A 30 -26.14 -23.93 -22.37
CA ILE A 30 -27.37 -24.04 -21.58
C ILE A 30 -27.86 -22.64 -21.16
N SER A 31 -28.86 -22.14 -21.88
CA SER A 31 -29.57 -20.92 -21.51
C SER A 31 -30.45 -21.12 -20.27
N PRO A 32 -30.63 -20.09 -19.40
CA PRO A 32 -31.56 -20.12 -18.26
C PRO A 32 -33.01 -20.46 -18.62
N LEU A 33 -33.42 -20.21 -19.87
CA LEU A 33 -34.77 -20.49 -20.38
C LEU A 33 -34.90 -21.88 -21.02
N SER A 34 -33.83 -22.67 -21.05
CA SER A 34 -33.84 -24.00 -21.67
C SER A 34 -34.39 -25.08 -20.72
N ASP A 35 -35.04 -26.10 -21.29
CA ASP A 35 -35.52 -27.28 -20.55
C ASP A 35 -34.37 -28.05 -19.85
N HIS A 36 -33.13 -27.82 -20.29
CA HIS A 36 -31.92 -28.43 -19.75
C HIS A 36 -31.34 -27.68 -18.54
N TYR A 37 -31.80 -26.45 -18.26
CA TYR A 37 -31.27 -25.63 -17.17
C TYR A 37 -31.54 -26.22 -15.79
N ILE A 38 -32.82 -26.51 -15.49
CA ILE A 38 -33.22 -27.03 -14.16
C ILE A 38 -32.58 -28.38 -13.86
N PRO A 39 -32.59 -29.39 -14.76
CA PRO A 39 -31.93 -30.67 -14.49
C PRO A 39 -30.42 -30.53 -14.25
N THR A 40 -29.75 -29.65 -15.01
CA THR A 40 -28.32 -29.38 -14.85
C THR A 40 -28.04 -28.69 -13.52
N LEU A 41 -28.83 -27.68 -13.16
CA LEU A 41 -28.73 -27.02 -11.86
C LEU A 41 -28.93 -28.03 -10.72
N GLN A 42 -29.97 -28.86 -10.79
CA GLN A 42 -30.24 -29.92 -9.80
C GLN A 42 -29.10 -30.91 -9.65
N TYR A 43 -28.39 -31.23 -10.73
CA TYR A 43 -27.19 -32.06 -10.68
C TYR A 43 -26.03 -31.34 -9.99
N LEU A 44 -25.79 -30.07 -10.33
CA LEU A 44 -24.68 -29.28 -9.79
C LEU A 44 -24.86 -28.94 -8.30
N ILE A 45 -26.09 -28.60 -7.86
CA ILE A 45 -26.38 -28.22 -6.45
C ILE A 45 -26.41 -29.40 -5.48
N ARG A 46 -26.24 -30.65 -5.94
CA ARG A 46 -26.19 -31.80 -5.03
C ARG A 46 -25.06 -31.57 -4.02
N PRO A 47 -25.27 -31.78 -2.71
CA PRO A 47 -24.26 -31.48 -1.69
C PRO A 47 -22.88 -32.11 -1.95
N ASP A 48 -22.86 -33.35 -2.45
CA ASP A 48 -21.62 -34.06 -2.81
C ASP A 48 -20.90 -33.40 -3.98
N ASN A 49 -21.64 -32.94 -5.00
CA ASN A 49 -21.08 -32.26 -6.16
C ASN A 49 -20.58 -30.86 -5.80
N LEU A 50 -21.32 -30.10 -4.98
CA LEU A 50 -20.87 -28.81 -4.45
C LEU A 50 -19.56 -28.96 -3.66
N THR A 51 -19.50 -29.93 -2.75
CA THR A 51 -18.30 -30.21 -1.95
C THR A 51 -17.13 -30.65 -2.83
N THR A 52 -17.42 -31.45 -3.87
CA THR A 52 -16.41 -31.92 -4.82
C THR A 52 -15.89 -30.81 -5.73
N LEU A 53 -16.73 -29.87 -6.17
CA LEU A 53 -16.32 -28.70 -6.94
C LEU A 53 -15.29 -27.86 -6.16
N VAL A 54 -15.59 -27.51 -4.90
CA VAL A 54 -14.66 -26.76 -4.05
C VAL A 54 -13.39 -27.57 -3.77
N ARG A 55 -13.52 -28.89 -3.58
CA ARG A 55 -12.35 -29.77 -3.40
C ARG A 55 -11.43 -29.77 -4.61
N CYS A 56 -11.98 -29.90 -5.81
CA CYS A 56 -11.24 -29.89 -7.06
C CYS A 56 -10.60 -28.53 -7.34
N MET A 57 -11.27 -27.43 -6.99
CA MET A 57 -10.71 -26.08 -7.10
C MET A 57 -9.48 -25.88 -6.19
N LEU A 58 -9.45 -26.52 -5.03
CA LEU A 58 -8.36 -26.38 -4.04
C LEU A 58 -7.28 -27.47 -4.17
N GLU A 59 -7.36 -28.33 -5.18
CA GLU A 59 -6.43 -29.44 -5.38
C GLU A 59 -5.18 -28.96 -6.12
N THR A 60 -4.02 -29.00 -5.46
CA THR A 60 -2.74 -28.74 -6.14
C THR A 60 -2.34 -29.99 -6.94
N PRO A 61 -2.17 -29.91 -8.27
CA PRO A 61 -1.82 -31.08 -9.08
C PRO A 61 -0.47 -31.66 -8.67
N LEU A 62 -0.36 -32.99 -8.55
CA LEU A 62 0.90 -33.68 -8.21
C LEU A 62 2.03 -33.37 -9.19
N ALA A 63 1.70 -33.25 -10.48
CA ALA A 63 2.66 -32.87 -11.52
C ALA A 63 3.21 -31.45 -11.31
N ALA A 64 2.38 -30.51 -10.83
CA ALA A 64 2.81 -29.16 -10.52
C ALA A 64 3.56 -29.06 -9.17
N ALA A 65 3.21 -29.89 -8.19
CA ALA A 65 3.94 -29.99 -6.93
C ALA A 65 5.40 -30.51 -7.11
N ALA A 66 5.68 -31.22 -8.20
CA ALA A 66 7.01 -31.70 -8.57
C ALA A 66 7.85 -30.67 -9.34
N ILE A 67 7.22 -29.69 -9.99
CA ILE A 67 7.90 -28.60 -10.70
C ILE A 67 8.33 -27.57 -9.66
N ARG A 68 9.55 -27.73 -9.13
CA ARG A 68 10.24 -26.64 -8.44
C ARG A 68 10.39 -25.48 -9.44
N TYR A 69 10.31 -24.25 -8.95
CA TYR A 69 10.52 -22.98 -9.68
C TYR A 69 11.92 -22.84 -10.31
N GLU A 70 12.37 -23.84 -11.05
CA GLU A 70 13.59 -23.87 -11.82
C GLU A 70 13.20 -23.78 -13.30
N ARG A 71 13.01 -22.54 -13.78
CA ARG A 71 13.07 -22.15 -15.20
C ARG A 71 12.17 -22.90 -16.22
N CYS A 72 11.20 -23.70 -15.81
CA CYS A 72 10.20 -24.23 -16.73
C CYS A 72 9.15 -23.15 -17.05
N GLU A 73 8.75 -23.05 -18.32
CA GLU A 73 7.61 -22.22 -18.72
C GLU A 73 6.36 -22.64 -17.92
N PRO A 74 5.56 -21.69 -17.43
CA PRO A 74 4.34 -22.01 -16.70
C PRO A 74 3.37 -22.74 -17.63
N SER A 75 3.10 -24.02 -17.36
CA SER A 75 2.06 -24.79 -18.03
C SER A 75 0.79 -24.82 -17.19
N TYR A 76 -0.33 -24.43 -17.80
CA TYR A 76 -1.66 -24.44 -17.18
C TYR A 76 -2.39 -25.77 -17.34
N GLU A 77 -1.90 -26.65 -18.20
CA GLU A 77 -2.49 -27.95 -18.51
C GLU A 77 -2.74 -28.81 -17.25
N PRO A 78 -1.80 -28.90 -16.27
CA PRO A 78 -2.02 -29.67 -15.04
C PRO A 78 -3.18 -29.14 -14.18
N TYR A 79 -3.57 -27.88 -14.37
CA TYR A 79 -4.61 -27.20 -13.60
C TYR A 79 -5.98 -27.20 -14.31
N GLY A 80 -6.16 -27.95 -15.41
CA GLY A 80 -7.43 -27.97 -16.15
C GLY A 80 -8.67 -28.26 -15.28
N VAL A 81 -8.55 -29.19 -14.34
CA VAL A 81 -9.63 -29.50 -13.37
C VAL A 81 -9.90 -28.35 -12.41
N VAL A 82 -8.85 -27.71 -11.88
CA VAL A 82 -8.95 -26.54 -10.98
C VAL A 82 -9.66 -25.40 -11.70
N TYR A 83 -9.23 -25.10 -12.93
CA TYR A 83 -9.80 -24.04 -13.76
C TYR A 83 -11.28 -24.29 -14.06
N ARG A 84 -11.63 -25.51 -14.48
CA ARG A 84 -13.03 -25.87 -14.78
C ARG A 84 -13.90 -25.78 -13.53
N ALA A 85 -13.42 -26.26 -12.38
CA ALA A 85 -14.16 -26.18 -11.12
C ALA A 85 -14.38 -24.71 -10.70
N HIS A 86 -13.33 -23.89 -10.76
CA HIS A 86 -13.41 -22.45 -10.50
C HIS A 86 -14.40 -21.76 -11.44
N TRP A 87 -14.34 -22.02 -12.75
CA TRP A 87 -15.24 -21.43 -13.73
C TRP A 87 -16.70 -21.80 -13.46
N VAL A 88 -16.99 -23.08 -13.17
CA VAL A 88 -18.35 -23.52 -12.82
C VAL A 88 -18.86 -22.75 -11.59
N LEU A 89 -18.04 -22.61 -10.56
CA LEU A 89 -18.42 -21.94 -9.31
C LEU A 89 -18.55 -20.41 -9.44
N CYS A 90 -17.67 -19.76 -10.21
CA CYS A 90 -17.48 -18.30 -10.13
C CYS A 90 -17.84 -17.54 -11.40
N SER A 91 -17.93 -18.21 -12.56
CA SER A 91 -18.04 -17.54 -13.87
C SER A 91 -19.13 -18.12 -14.77
N SER A 92 -19.70 -19.27 -14.44
CA SER A 92 -20.79 -19.87 -15.20
C SER A 92 -22.12 -19.16 -14.96
N GLY A 93 -23.08 -19.37 -15.86
CA GLY A 93 -24.48 -18.92 -15.68
C GLY A 93 -25.20 -19.56 -14.48
N PHE A 94 -24.60 -20.54 -13.81
CA PHE A 94 -25.12 -21.21 -12.61
C PHE A 94 -24.47 -20.70 -11.30
N SER A 95 -23.41 -19.89 -11.39
CA SER A 95 -22.56 -19.50 -10.26
C SER A 95 -23.33 -18.96 -9.05
N SER A 96 -24.29 -18.06 -9.27
CA SER A 96 -25.09 -17.47 -8.19
C SER A 96 -25.95 -18.49 -7.46
N GLN A 97 -26.58 -19.42 -8.18
CA GLN A 97 -27.37 -20.49 -7.55
C GLN A 97 -26.48 -21.51 -6.84
N LEU A 98 -25.28 -21.78 -7.35
CA LEU A 98 -24.31 -22.68 -6.70
C LEU A 98 -23.79 -22.10 -5.40
N ILE A 99 -23.42 -20.81 -5.39
CA ILE A 99 -22.99 -20.13 -4.16
C ILE A 99 -24.15 -20.07 -3.17
N SER A 100 -25.38 -19.77 -3.62
CA SER A 100 -26.56 -19.81 -2.76
C SER A 100 -26.78 -21.19 -2.13
N ALA A 101 -26.64 -22.26 -2.93
CA ALA A 101 -26.81 -23.63 -2.46
C ALA A 101 -25.70 -24.05 -1.49
N LEU A 102 -24.47 -23.60 -1.73
CA LEU A 102 -23.33 -23.79 -0.82
C LEU A 102 -23.60 -23.17 0.55
N LEU A 103 -24.01 -21.90 0.60
CA LEU A 103 -24.30 -21.20 1.86
C LEU A 103 -25.53 -21.76 2.59
N ALA A 104 -26.42 -22.45 1.89
CA ALA A 104 -27.60 -23.10 2.47
C ALA A 104 -27.33 -24.49 3.07
N LEU A 105 -26.13 -25.05 2.88
CA LEU A 105 -25.74 -26.33 3.48
C LEU A 105 -25.83 -26.26 5.00
N GLN A 106 -26.55 -27.20 5.61
CA GLN A 106 -26.73 -27.25 7.07
C GLN A 106 -25.55 -27.97 7.76
N PRO A 107 -25.11 -27.50 8.94
CA PRO A 107 -24.14 -28.22 9.75
C PRO A 107 -24.70 -29.57 10.23
N SER A 108 -23.82 -30.53 10.53
CA SER A 108 -24.21 -31.80 11.14
C SER A 108 -24.91 -31.58 12.49
N GLU A 109 -25.96 -32.36 12.77
CA GLU A 109 -26.54 -32.39 14.11
C GLU A 109 -25.52 -32.94 15.12
N PRO A 110 -25.46 -32.38 16.35
CA PRO A 110 -24.53 -32.85 17.37
C PRO A 110 -24.82 -34.31 17.74
N GLY A 111 -23.92 -35.23 17.35
CA GLY A 111 -24.00 -36.66 17.65
C GLY A 111 -23.97 -37.60 16.43
N ALA A 112 -24.04 -37.09 15.21
CA ALA A 112 -23.77 -37.85 13.99
C ALA A 112 -22.25 -37.90 13.68
N ASP A 113 -21.78 -38.84 12.86
CA ASP A 113 -20.38 -38.90 12.40
C ASP A 113 -19.98 -37.60 11.67
N ASP A 114 -19.44 -36.65 12.44
CA ASP A 114 -19.21 -35.24 12.08
C ASP A 114 -18.39 -35.07 10.79
N ALA A 115 -17.48 -36.01 10.52
CA ALA A 115 -16.55 -35.93 9.38
C ALA A 115 -17.20 -36.16 8.00
N SER A 116 -18.45 -36.65 7.97
CA SER A 116 -19.15 -37.00 6.71
C SER A 116 -20.11 -35.92 6.20
N ALA A 117 -20.45 -34.93 7.03
CA ALA A 117 -21.41 -33.90 6.63
C ALA A 117 -20.80 -32.94 5.58
N PRO A 118 -21.49 -32.65 4.46
CA PRO A 118 -21.00 -31.80 3.38
C PRO A 118 -20.56 -30.41 3.86
N HIS A 119 -21.36 -29.76 4.72
CA HIS A 119 -21.03 -28.47 5.33
C HIS A 119 -19.73 -28.54 6.14
N THR A 120 -19.64 -29.48 7.08
CA THR A 120 -18.47 -29.68 7.94
C THR A 120 -17.22 -29.93 7.12
N SER A 121 -17.26 -30.86 6.16
CA SER A 121 -16.11 -31.21 5.31
C SER A 121 -15.61 -30.03 4.49
N LEU A 122 -16.53 -29.21 3.96
CA LEU A 122 -16.19 -28.04 3.17
C LEU A 122 -15.58 -26.92 4.02
N CYS A 123 -16.19 -26.61 5.17
CA CYS A 123 -15.68 -25.64 6.13
C CYS A 123 -14.28 -26.05 6.62
N GLU A 124 -14.08 -27.30 7.01
CA GLU A 124 -12.77 -27.81 7.43
C GLU A 124 -11.72 -27.68 6.33
N ARG A 125 -12.10 -27.91 5.06
CA ARG A 125 -11.17 -27.79 3.93
C ARG A 125 -10.79 -26.34 3.64
N LEU A 126 -11.75 -25.43 3.63
CA LEU A 126 -11.48 -23.99 3.48
C LEU A 126 -10.62 -23.47 4.63
N ILE A 127 -10.93 -23.87 5.86
CA ILE A 127 -10.16 -23.48 7.04
C ILE A 127 -8.77 -24.12 7.03
N ALA A 128 -8.64 -25.37 6.61
CA ALA A 128 -7.38 -26.09 6.61
C ALA A 128 -6.44 -25.70 5.45
N TYR A 129 -6.93 -24.93 4.47
CA TYR A 129 -6.17 -24.59 3.28
C TYR A 129 -4.93 -23.75 3.60
N ASN A 130 -3.79 -24.16 3.04
CA ASN A 130 -2.48 -23.55 3.25
C ASN A 130 -1.53 -23.83 2.07
N SER A 131 -2.06 -23.92 0.86
CA SER A 131 -1.21 -24.12 -0.32
C SER A 131 -0.36 -22.89 -0.56
N ARG A 132 0.84 -23.10 -1.13
CA ARG A 132 1.74 -22.03 -1.60
C ARG A 132 1.69 -21.87 -3.12
N ASP A 133 0.81 -22.62 -3.77
CA ASP A 133 0.66 -22.64 -5.21
C ASP A 133 -0.18 -21.42 -5.67
N PRO A 134 0.36 -20.52 -6.50
CA PRO A 134 -0.34 -19.30 -6.90
C PRO A 134 -1.66 -19.55 -7.62
N MET A 135 -1.77 -20.62 -8.42
CA MET A 135 -2.98 -20.91 -9.21
C MET A 135 -4.16 -21.32 -8.32
N THR A 136 -3.92 -22.19 -7.35
CA THR A 136 -4.96 -22.57 -6.39
C THR A 136 -5.26 -21.45 -5.39
N LEU A 137 -4.28 -20.60 -5.06
CA LEU A 137 -4.51 -19.38 -4.28
C LEU A 137 -5.38 -18.37 -5.03
N GLU A 138 -5.13 -18.18 -6.33
CA GLU A 138 -5.95 -17.34 -7.20
C GLU A 138 -7.38 -17.83 -7.28
N ALA A 139 -7.57 -19.14 -7.50
CA ALA A 139 -8.89 -19.75 -7.56
C ALA A 139 -9.64 -19.58 -6.23
N LEU A 140 -8.96 -19.76 -5.09
CA LEU A 140 -9.53 -19.48 -3.77
C LEU A 140 -9.87 -17.99 -3.60
N ALA A 141 -8.98 -17.07 -3.97
CA ALA A 141 -9.18 -15.63 -3.85
C ALA A 141 -10.44 -15.19 -4.59
N ARG A 142 -10.57 -15.59 -5.85
CA ARG A 142 -11.71 -15.27 -6.70
C ARG A 142 -12.99 -15.91 -6.21
N PHE A 143 -12.94 -17.17 -5.77
CA PHE A 143 -14.11 -17.83 -5.19
C PHE A 143 -14.62 -17.10 -3.94
N LEU A 144 -13.73 -16.79 -3.00
CA LEU A 144 -14.13 -16.08 -1.78
C LEU A 144 -14.63 -14.66 -2.09
N ASN A 145 -13.98 -13.94 -3.02
CA ASN A 145 -14.49 -12.65 -3.47
C ASN A 145 -15.87 -12.76 -4.14
N ALA A 146 -16.11 -13.77 -4.99
CA ALA A 146 -17.42 -13.99 -5.61
C ALA A 146 -18.52 -14.26 -4.56
N VAL A 147 -18.20 -15.01 -3.50
CA VAL A 147 -19.13 -15.19 -2.36
C VAL A 147 -19.42 -13.87 -1.67
N ILE A 148 -18.38 -13.07 -1.38
CA ILE A 148 -18.53 -11.79 -0.69
C ILE A 148 -19.32 -10.79 -1.55
N ASP A 149 -19.05 -10.72 -2.85
CA ASP A 149 -19.71 -9.80 -3.79
C ASP A 149 -21.19 -10.11 -3.98
N GLN A 150 -21.57 -11.39 -3.93
CA GLN A 150 -22.97 -11.81 -4.03
C GLN A 150 -23.73 -11.70 -2.71
N TYR A 151 -23.05 -11.85 -1.58
CA TYR A 151 -23.64 -11.86 -0.25
C TYR A 151 -22.99 -10.79 0.64
N SER A 152 -22.04 -11.20 1.47
CA SER A 152 -21.21 -10.32 2.30
C SER A 152 -20.12 -11.13 3.00
N VAL A 153 -19.13 -10.44 3.60
CA VAL A 153 -18.13 -11.11 4.44
C VAL A 153 -18.80 -11.75 5.66
N GLU A 154 -19.84 -11.12 6.22
CA GLU A 154 -20.58 -11.63 7.37
C GLU A 154 -21.33 -12.92 7.04
N ALA A 155 -21.90 -13.03 5.85
CA ALA A 155 -22.55 -14.26 5.39
C ALA A 155 -21.55 -15.41 5.25
N LEU A 156 -20.35 -15.12 4.72
CA LEU A 156 -19.26 -16.11 4.65
C LEU A 156 -18.79 -16.52 6.05
N VAL A 157 -18.66 -15.59 7.00
CA VAL A 157 -18.33 -15.88 8.39
C VAL A 157 -19.41 -16.71 9.07
N ALA A 158 -20.69 -16.37 8.87
CA ALA A 158 -21.81 -17.12 9.40
C ALA A 158 -21.84 -18.56 8.87
N PHE A 159 -21.55 -18.75 7.58
CA PHE A 159 -21.44 -20.07 6.96
C PHE A 159 -20.32 -20.91 7.58
N LEU A 160 -19.17 -20.30 7.90
CA LEU A 160 -18.02 -20.97 8.51
C LEU A 160 -18.19 -21.20 10.03
N THR A 161 -19.14 -20.51 10.67
CA THR A 161 -19.46 -20.64 12.11
C THR A 161 -20.16 -22.00 12.37
N PRO A 162 -19.88 -22.70 13.48
CA PRO A 162 -19.10 -22.31 14.67
C PRO A 162 -17.58 -22.48 14.54
N ARG A 163 -17.08 -23.00 13.41
CA ARG A 163 -15.64 -23.27 13.22
C ARG A 163 -14.83 -22.04 12.81
N PHE A 164 -15.50 -20.96 12.43
CA PHE A 164 -14.84 -19.69 12.14
C PHE A 164 -14.22 -19.11 13.42
N ASP A 165 -12.92 -19.30 13.55
CA ASP A 165 -12.12 -18.80 14.66
C ASP A 165 -10.93 -17.98 14.18
N ARG A 166 -10.14 -17.47 15.12
CA ARG A 166 -8.92 -16.70 14.83
C ARG A 166 -7.93 -17.45 13.93
N ARG A 167 -7.92 -18.78 13.92
CA ARG A 167 -6.93 -19.57 13.16
C ARG A 167 -7.13 -19.40 11.66
N LEU A 168 -8.36 -19.21 11.20
CA LEU A 168 -8.61 -18.99 9.78
C LEU A 168 -8.03 -17.65 9.30
N LEU A 169 -8.32 -16.55 10.00
CA LEU A 169 -7.74 -15.25 9.64
C LEU A 169 -6.21 -15.28 9.72
N LEU A 170 -5.64 -15.92 10.75
CA LEU A 170 -4.19 -16.11 10.84
C LEU A 170 -3.61 -16.93 9.67
N ARG A 171 -4.37 -17.90 9.13
CA ARG A 171 -3.98 -18.65 7.94
C ARG A 171 -4.05 -17.79 6.69
N LEU A 172 -5.14 -17.05 6.47
CA LEU A 172 -5.24 -16.10 5.34
C LEU A 172 -4.11 -15.06 5.39
N VAL A 173 -3.82 -14.55 6.57
CA VAL A 173 -2.67 -13.68 6.84
C VAL A 173 -1.34 -14.40 6.55
N GLY A 174 -1.26 -15.71 6.74
CA GLY A 174 -0.13 -16.55 6.32
C GLY A 174 0.06 -16.65 4.80
N LEU A 175 -1.02 -16.46 4.04
CA LEU A 175 -1.07 -16.54 2.58
C LEU A 175 -0.84 -15.21 1.87
N LEU A 176 -0.57 -14.13 2.61
CA LEU A 176 -0.19 -12.80 2.10
C LEU A 176 1.13 -12.77 1.32
N HIS A 177 1.63 -13.88 0.78
CA HIS A 177 2.69 -13.89 -0.25
C HIS A 177 2.12 -13.77 -1.67
N TYR A 178 0.79 -13.76 -1.81
CA TYR A 178 0.06 -13.63 -3.06
C TYR A 178 -0.91 -12.46 -2.95
N GLU A 179 -0.83 -11.51 -3.89
CA GLU A 179 -1.50 -10.21 -3.80
C GLU A 179 -3.04 -10.31 -3.66
N PRO A 180 -3.76 -11.14 -4.42
CA PRO A 180 -5.21 -11.32 -4.23
C PRO A 180 -5.64 -11.80 -2.83
N MET A 181 -4.75 -12.45 -2.08
CA MET A 181 -5.02 -12.77 -0.67
C MET A 181 -4.97 -11.52 0.21
N ARG A 182 -4.11 -10.54 -0.12
CA ARG A 182 -4.08 -9.22 0.55
C ARG A 182 -5.41 -8.52 0.41
N ASP A 183 -5.93 -8.43 -0.81
CA ASP A 183 -7.22 -7.77 -1.07
C ASP A 183 -8.35 -8.45 -0.32
N LEU A 184 -8.36 -9.78 -0.30
CA LEU A 184 -9.33 -10.54 0.48
C LEU A 184 -9.24 -10.19 1.97
N VAL A 185 -8.04 -10.24 2.56
CA VAL A 185 -7.84 -9.89 3.99
C VAL A 185 -8.23 -8.43 4.26
N LEU A 186 -7.93 -7.51 3.33
CA LEU A 186 -8.35 -6.11 3.43
C LEU A 186 -9.87 -5.98 3.50
N ARG A 187 -10.62 -6.74 2.68
CA ARG A 187 -12.09 -6.81 2.76
C ARG A 187 -12.57 -7.37 4.10
N PHE A 188 -11.96 -8.45 4.60
CA PHE A 188 -12.27 -8.96 5.94
C PHE A 188 -12.07 -7.88 7.02
N CYS A 189 -10.99 -7.11 6.95
CA CYS A 189 -10.73 -6.03 7.87
C CYS A 189 -11.71 -4.85 7.72
N ASN A 190 -12.10 -4.49 6.49
CA ASN A 190 -12.93 -3.32 6.20
C ASN A 190 -14.44 -3.55 6.29
N GLU A 191 -14.90 -4.80 6.14
CA GLU A 191 -16.32 -5.13 6.09
C GLU A 191 -16.81 -5.83 7.37
N LEU A 192 -15.95 -6.55 8.11
CA LEU A 192 -16.38 -7.18 9.35
C LEU A 192 -16.54 -6.17 10.50
N PRO A 193 -17.62 -6.26 11.29
CA PRO A 193 -17.80 -5.40 12.45
C PRO A 193 -16.82 -5.74 13.57
N ALA A 194 -16.43 -4.72 14.33
CA ALA A 194 -15.52 -4.84 15.47
C ALA A 194 -16.06 -5.71 16.63
N THR A 195 -17.34 -6.07 16.60
CA THR A 195 -17.99 -6.99 17.54
C THR A 195 -17.38 -8.38 17.51
N HIS A 196 -16.71 -8.77 16.43
CA HIS A 196 -15.93 -10.00 16.35
C HIS A 196 -14.56 -9.91 17.08
N ALA A 197 -14.54 -9.39 18.31
CA ALA A 197 -13.32 -9.15 19.07
C ALA A 197 -12.45 -10.41 19.28
N ALA A 198 -13.05 -11.60 19.31
CA ALA A 198 -12.32 -12.88 19.40
C ALA A 198 -11.37 -13.12 18.20
N LEU A 199 -11.65 -12.53 17.05
CA LEU A 199 -10.82 -12.64 15.85
C LEU A 199 -9.58 -11.74 15.88
N ARG A 200 -9.64 -10.65 16.65
CA ARG A 200 -8.55 -9.68 16.81
C ARG A 200 -7.39 -10.24 17.63
N GLU A 201 -7.67 -11.15 18.55
CA GLU A 201 -6.68 -11.66 19.51
C GLU A 201 -5.45 -12.25 18.80
N GLY A 202 -4.30 -11.58 18.95
CA GLY A 202 -3.02 -11.99 18.37
C GLY A 202 -2.85 -11.70 16.89
N LEU A 203 -3.87 -11.20 16.18
CA LEU A 203 -3.81 -10.89 14.75
C LEU A 203 -2.85 -9.75 14.46
N THR A 204 -2.92 -8.67 15.26
CA THR A 204 -2.03 -7.51 15.10
C THR A 204 -0.56 -7.88 15.29
N LEU A 205 -0.25 -8.65 16.34
CA LEU A 205 1.10 -9.17 16.58
C LEU A 205 1.55 -10.12 15.46
N ALA A 206 0.65 -10.94 14.92
CA ALA A 206 0.97 -11.83 13.80
C ALA A 206 1.32 -11.04 12.53
N LEU A 207 0.60 -9.95 12.22
CA LEU A 207 0.92 -9.05 11.11
C LEU A 207 2.27 -8.37 11.33
N LEU A 208 2.53 -7.83 12.52
CA LEU A 208 3.82 -7.22 12.87
C LEU A 208 4.99 -8.20 12.72
N GLN A 209 4.81 -9.47 13.09
CA GLN A 209 5.83 -10.52 12.88
C GLN A 209 6.15 -10.79 11.40
N GLN A 210 5.26 -10.45 10.46
CA GLN A 210 5.54 -10.58 9.03
C GLN A 210 6.37 -9.42 8.47
N LEU A 211 6.37 -8.27 9.15
CA LEU A 211 7.19 -7.13 8.74
C LEU A 211 8.69 -7.40 8.97
N ALA A 212 9.04 -8.27 9.92
CA ALA A 212 10.41 -8.77 10.09
C ALA A 212 10.42 -10.29 10.34
N PRO A 213 10.29 -11.10 9.28
CA PRO A 213 10.19 -12.55 9.42
C PRO A 213 11.51 -13.14 9.91
N SER A 214 11.49 -13.89 11.00
CA SER A 214 12.67 -14.61 11.50
C SER A 214 12.99 -15.83 10.63
N ASP A 215 14.24 -15.95 10.18
CA ASP A 215 14.73 -17.07 9.38
C ASP A 215 14.48 -18.44 10.03
N ALA A 216 14.53 -18.52 11.37
CA ALA A 216 14.42 -19.78 12.10
C ALA A 216 12.99 -20.35 12.16
N ARG A 217 11.96 -19.53 11.93
CA ARG A 217 10.54 -19.92 12.13
C ARG A 217 9.78 -20.07 10.82
N CYS A 218 10.27 -19.48 9.75
CA CYS A 218 9.54 -19.38 8.49
C CYS A 218 10.19 -20.30 7.46
N GLY A 219 9.78 -21.58 7.44
CA GLY A 219 10.19 -22.58 6.42
C GLY A 219 9.66 -22.26 5.01
N SER A 220 9.52 -20.99 4.67
CA SER A 220 9.04 -20.44 3.41
C SER A 220 10.24 -19.94 2.60
N PRO A 221 10.20 -20.04 1.26
CA PRO A 221 11.25 -19.49 0.40
C PRO A 221 11.48 -17.99 0.65
N PRO A 222 12.72 -17.47 0.45
CA PRO A 222 13.02 -16.06 0.64
C PRO A 222 12.08 -15.09 -0.09
N HIS A 223 11.71 -15.38 -1.33
CA HIS A 223 10.80 -14.55 -2.12
C HIS A 223 9.39 -14.48 -1.53
N CYS A 224 8.84 -15.60 -1.02
CA CYS A 224 7.53 -15.59 -0.34
C CYS A 224 7.57 -14.77 0.95
N ARG A 225 8.69 -14.80 1.67
CA ARG A 225 8.86 -14.01 2.91
C ARG A 225 8.94 -12.52 2.61
N PHE A 226 9.68 -12.17 1.56
CA PHE A 226 9.76 -10.80 1.06
C PHE A 226 8.38 -10.29 0.60
N ALA A 227 7.65 -11.08 -0.20
CA ALA A 227 6.31 -10.74 -0.64
C ALA A 227 5.34 -10.53 0.54
N ARG A 228 5.37 -11.41 1.55
CA ARG A 228 4.58 -11.24 2.78
C ARG A 228 4.86 -9.94 3.50
N MET A 229 6.12 -9.57 3.62
CA MET A 229 6.52 -8.33 4.25
C MET A 229 5.97 -7.10 3.50
N VAL A 230 6.09 -7.10 2.16
CA VAL A 230 5.55 -6.03 1.30
C VAL A 230 4.03 -5.95 1.42
N PHE A 231 3.32 -7.04 1.14
CA PHE A 231 1.86 -7.04 1.15
C PHE A 231 1.26 -6.83 2.54
N THR A 232 1.96 -7.22 3.62
CA THR A 232 1.54 -6.89 4.99
C THR A 232 1.72 -5.40 5.27
N CYS A 233 2.81 -4.79 4.80
CA CYS A 233 3.01 -3.34 4.90
C CYS A 233 1.88 -2.61 4.17
N ASP A 234 1.60 -2.99 2.92
CA ASP A 234 0.57 -2.37 2.09
C ASP A 234 -0.81 -2.51 2.75
N LEU A 235 -1.17 -3.71 3.21
CA LEU A 235 -2.40 -3.95 3.97
C LEU A 235 -2.51 -3.02 5.18
N LEU A 236 -1.47 -2.93 6.02
CA LEU A 236 -1.50 -2.07 7.20
C LEU A 236 -1.61 -0.60 6.82
N THR A 237 -0.89 -0.15 5.80
CA THR A 237 -0.98 1.23 5.32
C THR A 237 -2.35 1.55 4.73
N ASP A 238 -2.96 0.64 3.97
CA ASP A 238 -4.33 0.81 3.44
C ASP A 238 -5.32 0.99 4.59
N LEU A 239 -5.26 0.12 5.60
CA LEU A 239 -6.09 0.25 6.80
C LEU A 239 -5.89 1.61 7.49
N ILE A 240 -4.63 2.05 7.64
CA ILE A 240 -4.28 3.35 8.26
C ILE A 240 -4.89 4.53 7.47
N HIS A 241 -4.98 4.45 6.14
CA HIS A 241 -5.55 5.51 5.33
C HIS A 241 -7.08 5.46 5.28
N GLU A 242 -7.67 4.26 5.21
CA GLU A 242 -9.14 4.09 5.11
C GLU A 242 -9.88 4.38 6.42
N ARG A 243 -9.35 3.93 7.56
CA ARG A 243 -9.87 4.18 8.93
C ARG A 243 -11.39 4.02 9.09
N ARG A 244 -11.97 2.99 8.45
CA ARG A 244 -13.42 2.73 8.51
C ARG A 244 -13.86 2.41 9.94
N GLN A 245 -14.53 3.35 10.59
CA GLN A 245 -14.96 3.21 11.98
C GLN A 245 -15.89 2.01 12.16
N GLY A 246 -15.80 1.35 13.33
CA GLY A 246 -16.66 0.21 13.67
C GLY A 246 -16.25 -1.13 13.03
N THR A 247 -15.16 -1.17 12.26
CA THR A 247 -14.68 -2.38 11.57
C THR A 247 -13.58 -3.11 12.35
N LEU A 248 -13.31 -4.37 12.00
CA LEU A 248 -12.17 -5.14 12.51
C LEU A 248 -10.84 -4.43 12.23
N GLY A 249 -10.67 -3.88 11.03
CA GLY A 249 -9.50 -3.12 10.61
C GLY A 249 -9.25 -1.92 11.53
N PHE A 250 -10.28 -1.15 11.84
CA PHE A 250 -10.17 -0.05 12.80
C PHE A 250 -9.81 -0.52 14.22
N ALA A 251 -10.28 -1.69 14.64
CA ALA A 251 -9.88 -2.30 15.91
C ALA A 251 -8.38 -2.68 15.93
N LEU A 252 -7.83 -3.18 14.82
CA LEU A 252 -6.38 -3.45 14.67
C LEU A 252 -5.55 -2.15 14.74
N LEU A 253 -6.04 -1.07 14.12
CA LEU A 253 -5.39 0.24 14.21
C LEU A 253 -5.40 0.78 15.64
N ASN A 254 -6.49 0.55 16.38
CA ASN A 254 -6.54 0.91 17.79
C ASN A 254 -5.50 0.14 18.61
N ASP A 255 -5.20 -1.13 18.30
CA ASP A 255 -4.07 -1.84 18.93
C ASP A 255 -2.74 -1.13 18.65
N LEU A 256 -2.48 -0.80 17.40
CA LEU A 256 -1.23 -0.14 16.98
C LEU A 256 -1.06 1.28 17.56
N GLN A 257 -2.13 1.88 18.07
CA GLN A 257 -2.14 3.23 18.62
C GLN A 257 -2.27 3.28 20.14
N HIS A 258 -2.92 2.29 20.77
CA HIS A 258 -3.29 2.31 22.19
C HIS A 258 -2.91 1.05 22.98
N ASP A 259 -2.58 -0.07 22.34
CA ASP A 259 -2.16 -1.30 23.03
C ASP A 259 -0.64 -1.33 23.27
N GLY A 260 -0.23 -1.30 24.54
CA GLY A 260 1.18 -1.22 24.94
C GLY A 260 2.06 -2.32 24.33
N PRO A 261 1.74 -3.61 24.50
CA PRO A 261 2.52 -4.72 23.92
C PRO A 261 2.65 -4.65 22.40
N THR A 262 1.58 -4.30 21.69
CA THR A 262 1.60 -4.17 20.21
C THR A 262 2.45 -2.99 19.76
N ILE A 263 2.33 -1.85 20.45
CA ILE A 263 3.16 -0.66 20.19
C ILE A 263 4.64 -0.98 20.41
N ASP A 264 4.98 -1.59 21.54
CA ASP A 264 6.36 -1.94 21.86
C ASP A 264 6.92 -2.91 20.80
N ALA A 265 6.12 -3.89 20.35
CA ALA A 265 6.52 -4.78 19.27
C ALA A 265 6.80 -4.05 17.95
N LEU A 266 5.96 -3.08 17.54
CA LEU A 266 6.18 -2.28 16.33
C LEU A 266 7.45 -1.43 16.44
N LEU A 267 7.65 -0.76 17.57
CA LEU A 267 8.80 0.11 17.77
C LEU A 267 10.11 -0.69 17.83
N ASP A 268 10.10 -1.84 18.51
CA ASP A 268 11.25 -2.74 18.59
C ASP A 268 11.55 -3.40 17.23
N LEU A 269 10.55 -3.59 16.37
CA LEU A 269 10.76 -4.01 14.97
C LEU A 269 11.44 -2.89 14.17
N ALA A 270 10.91 -1.67 14.23
CA ALA A 270 11.47 -0.52 13.52
C ALA A 270 12.93 -0.23 13.94
N GLU A 271 13.25 -0.33 15.23
CA GLU A 271 14.61 -0.16 15.75
C GLU A 271 15.59 -1.25 15.31
N ARG A 272 15.13 -2.49 15.25
CA ARG A 272 15.92 -3.61 14.74
C ARG A 272 16.19 -3.46 13.25
N ASP A 273 15.16 -3.13 12.47
CA ASP A 273 15.30 -2.88 11.03
C ASP A 273 16.26 -1.72 10.74
N LEU A 274 16.26 -0.69 11.61
CA LEU A 274 17.22 0.40 11.51
C LEU A 274 18.67 -0.07 11.71
N ALA A 275 18.90 -1.11 12.51
CA ALA A 275 20.24 -1.68 12.70
C ALA A 275 20.62 -2.62 11.54
N THR A 276 19.70 -3.50 11.18
CA THR A 276 19.88 -4.52 10.14
C THR A 276 18.54 -4.79 9.49
N LEU A 277 18.46 -4.63 8.17
CA LEU A 277 17.23 -4.90 7.42
C LEU A 277 16.78 -6.36 7.59
N PRO A 278 15.46 -6.61 7.60
CA PRO A 278 14.89 -7.90 7.99
C PRO A 278 15.21 -9.04 7.02
N THR A 279 15.46 -8.72 5.75
CA THR A 279 15.86 -9.69 4.73
C THR A 279 16.92 -9.08 3.81
N PRO A 280 17.78 -9.88 3.17
CA PRO A 280 18.75 -9.36 2.19
C PRO A 280 18.10 -8.80 0.92
N MET A 281 16.83 -9.15 0.65
CA MET A 281 16.04 -8.59 -0.46
C MET A 281 15.41 -7.24 -0.10
N ALA A 282 15.28 -6.93 1.20
CA ALA A 282 14.77 -5.65 1.65
C ALA A 282 15.77 -4.55 1.35
N ASN A 283 15.30 -3.49 0.70
CA ASN A 283 16.02 -2.24 0.51
C ASN A 283 15.69 -1.20 1.59
N GLU A 284 14.67 -1.45 2.40
CA GLU A 284 14.09 -0.48 3.32
C GLU A 284 13.34 -1.18 4.48
N SER A 285 13.05 -0.44 5.56
CA SER A 285 12.25 -0.94 6.69
C SER A 285 10.75 -0.73 6.44
N TYR A 286 10.00 -1.83 6.41
CA TYR A 286 8.54 -1.80 6.28
C TYR A 286 7.86 -1.49 7.62
N ALA A 287 8.47 -1.89 8.76
CA ALA A 287 8.01 -1.48 10.08
C ALA A 287 8.08 0.05 10.25
N LEU A 288 9.16 0.69 9.78
CA LEU A 288 9.32 2.14 9.82
C LEU A 288 8.30 2.88 8.92
N LYS A 289 7.92 2.28 7.79
CA LYS A 289 6.83 2.81 6.94
C LYS A 289 5.50 2.81 7.66
N VAL A 290 5.11 1.67 8.26
CA VAL A 290 3.88 1.57 9.04
C VAL A 290 3.87 2.58 10.19
N LEU A 291 4.99 2.71 10.90
CA LEU A 291 5.16 3.71 11.96
C LEU A 291 4.97 5.14 11.42
N ASN A 292 5.62 5.48 10.32
CA ASN A 292 5.50 6.80 9.68
C ASN A 292 4.05 7.11 9.31
N SER A 293 3.34 6.16 8.67
CA SER A 293 1.92 6.32 8.32
C SER A 293 1.04 6.52 9.55
N LEU A 294 1.27 5.80 10.66
CA LEU A 294 0.52 5.96 11.91
C LEU A 294 0.74 7.34 12.54
N LEU A 295 1.99 7.84 12.56
CA LEU A 295 2.30 9.15 13.16
C LEU A 295 1.72 10.30 12.34
N GLN A 296 1.63 10.17 11.01
CA GLN A 296 1.00 11.18 10.14
C GLN A 296 -0.50 11.39 10.43
N GLN A 297 -1.17 10.42 11.07
CA GLN A 297 -2.61 10.49 11.34
C GLN A 297 -3.02 11.41 12.49
N THR A 298 -2.06 11.90 13.28
CA THR A 298 -2.35 12.59 14.54
C THR A 298 -1.42 13.79 14.73
N GLN A 299 -1.99 14.87 15.27
CA GLN A 299 -1.28 16.12 15.55
C GLN A 299 -1.42 16.44 17.05
N CYS A 300 -0.35 16.90 17.71
CA CYS A 300 -0.38 17.34 19.12
C CYS A 300 -1.01 18.74 19.23
N GLY A 301 -0.58 19.65 18.34
CA GLY A 301 -0.97 21.06 18.37
C GLY A 301 -0.45 21.81 19.62
N CYS A 302 0.51 21.24 20.34
CA CYS A 302 0.96 21.70 21.64
C CYS A 302 1.73 23.04 21.54
N VAL A 303 2.48 23.24 20.46
CA VAL A 303 3.13 24.52 20.12
C VAL A 303 2.10 25.60 19.77
N ALA A 304 1.06 25.27 19.01
CA ALA A 304 -0.01 26.21 18.68
C ALA A 304 -0.74 26.69 19.95
N LYS A 305 -1.17 25.75 20.82
CA LYS A 305 -1.85 26.07 22.09
C LYS A 305 -1.01 27.02 22.96
N ALA A 306 0.28 26.74 23.10
CA ALA A 306 1.23 27.59 23.82
C ALA A 306 1.35 29.02 23.26
N ALA A 307 1.35 29.16 21.94
CA ALA A 307 1.41 30.46 21.29
C ALA A 307 0.13 31.29 21.53
N PHE A 308 -1.04 30.64 21.62
CA PHE A 308 -2.29 31.33 21.94
C PHE A 308 -2.40 31.69 23.43
N SER A 309 -1.93 30.83 24.35
CA SER A 309 -1.95 31.11 25.79
C SER A 309 -1.00 32.24 26.21
N SER A 310 0.10 32.45 25.50
CA SER A 310 1.06 33.54 25.80
C SER A 310 0.59 34.94 25.38
N ASN A 311 -0.53 35.05 24.65
CA ASN A 311 -1.11 36.32 24.21
C ASN A 311 -2.31 36.78 25.07
N GLY A 312 -2.70 36.03 26.10
CA GLY A 312 -3.80 36.35 27.01
C GLY A 312 -3.34 36.41 28.46
N ASP A 313 -3.46 37.60 29.04
CA ASP A 313 -3.29 37.97 30.46
C ASP A 313 -1.87 37.96 31.05
N ALA A 314 -1.39 39.18 31.33
CA ALA A 314 -0.12 39.49 32.00
C ALA A 314 -0.14 39.26 33.53
N ASP A 315 -1.18 38.63 34.08
CA ASP A 315 -1.38 38.45 35.54
C ASP A 315 -1.35 36.97 35.98
N ALA A 316 -0.48 36.15 35.36
CA ALA A 316 -0.22 34.79 35.81
C ALA A 316 1.25 34.60 36.24
N GLU A 317 1.65 35.28 37.32
CA GLU A 317 2.87 34.95 38.11
C GLU A 317 2.77 33.57 38.81
N ALA A 318 1.82 32.74 38.44
CA ALA A 318 1.72 31.34 38.81
C ALA A 318 1.70 30.44 37.55
N ALA A 319 2.64 30.65 36.63
CA ALA A 319 3.04 29.60 35.68
C ALA A 319 3.83 28.54 36.45
N VAL A 320 3.10 27.77 37.26
CA VAL A 320 3.52 26.49 37.82
C VAL A 320 4.12 25.68 36.66
N ASP A 321 5.37 25.26 36.82
CA ASP A 321 6.00 24.06 36.27
C ASP A 321 5.16 23.24 35.26
N ASP A 322 4.82 23.83 34.11
CA ASP A 322 3.92 23.23 33.10
C ASP A 322 4.68 22.25 32.18
N THR A 323 5.91 21.89 32.58
CA THR A 323 6.73 20.85 31.96
C THR A 323 6.18 19.44 32.21
N GLU A 324 5.32 19.23 33.20
CA GLU A 324 4.73 17.91 33.48
C GLU A 324 3.25 17.77 33.05
N LEU A 325 2.56 18.85 32.68
CA LEU A 325 1.11 18.85 32.41
C LEU A 325 0.72 19.53 31.08
N SER A 326 1.58 19.54 30.07
CA SER A 326 1.09 19.80 28.71
C SER A 326 0.07 18.72 28.33
N PRO A 327 -1.11 19.08 27.76
CA PRO A 327 -2.20 18.14 27.54
C PRO A 327 -1.90 17.24 26.35
N HIS A 328 -0.96 16.31 26.52
CA HIS A 328 -0.79 15.12 25.68
C HIS A 328 -1.94 14.11 25.88
N VAL A 329 -3.05 14.55 26.50
CA VAL A 329 -4.21 13.75 26.86
C VAL A 329 -4.79 13.10 25.61
N ASP A 330 -4.79 13.82 24.48
CA ASP A 330 -5.38 13.36 23.22
C ASP A 330 -4.41 12.61 22.29
N LEU A 331 -3.13 12.51 22.65
CA LEU A 331 -2.16 11.75 21.84
C LEU A 331 -2.29 10.25 22.13
N PRO A 332 -2.33 9.40 21.08
CA PRO A 332 -2.24 7.96 21.24
C PRO A 332 -1.01 7.53 22.05
N LEU A 333 -1.11 6.38 22.72
CA LEU A 333 0.00 5.80 23.49
C LEU A 333 1.24 5.60 22.61
N LEU A 334 1.05 5.29 21.32
CA LEU A 334 2.13 5.19 20.32
C LEU A 334 3.03 6.42 20.33
N TRP A 335 2.46 7.63 20.27
CA TRP A 335 3.24 8.87 20.30
C TRP A 335 4.03 9.02 21.60
N LYS A 336 3.39 8.73 22.73
CA LYS A 336 4.02 8.80 24.05
C LYS A 336 5.24 7.86 24.12
N ARG A 337 5.13 6.66 23.55
CA ARG A 337 6.23 5.68 23.48
C ARG A 337 7.34 6.07 22.51
N VAL A 338 7.00 6.67 21.36
CA VAL A 338 8.00 7.20 20.41
C VAL A 338 8.79 8.36 21.01
N MET A 339 8.11 9.28 21.70
CA MET A 339 8.73 10.47 22.30
C MET A 339 9.53 10.15 23.58
N ALA A 340 9.24 9.02 24.24
CA ALA A 340 9.88 8.66 25.49
C ALA A 340 11.41 8.45 25.32
N PRO A 341 12.25 9.08 26.16
CA PRO A 341 13.66 8.72 26.26
C PRO A 341 13.83 7.25 26.72
N PRO A 342 14.81 6.49 26.19
CA PRO A 342 15.87 6.92 25.26
C PRO A 342 15.50 6.84 23.77
N ARG A 343 14.26 6.49 23.43
CA ARG A 343 13.87 6.03 22.09
C ARG A 343 14.05 7.09 21.00
N LEU A 344 13.45 8.26 21.17
CA LEU A 344 13.59 9.37 20.21
C LEU A 344 15.05 9.80 20.04
N SER A 345 15.78 9.88 21.14
CA SER A 345 17.22 10.24 21.14
C SER A 345 18.05 9.23 20.33
N ALA A 346 17.79 7.93 20.51
CA ALA A 346 18.44 6.87 19.76
C ALA A 346 18.12 6.94 18.26
N LEU A 347 16.87 7.24 17.89
CA LEU A 347 16.48 7.45 16.50
C LEU A 347 17.25 8.63 15.87
N LEU A 348 17.23 9.79 16.52
CA LEU A 348 17.90 11.01 16.02
C LEU A 348 19.42 10.82 15.88
N SER A 349 20.05 10.10 16.81
CA SER A 349 21.50 9.84 16.77
C SER A 349 21.96 9.12 15.49
N ARG A 350 21.08 8.37 14.82
CA ARG A 350 21.38 7.64 13.58
C ARG A 350 21.48 8.55 12.35
N LEU A 351 21.00 9.80 12.43
CA LEU A 351 21.17 10.79 11.37
C LEU A 351 22.63 11.26 11.25
N SER A 352 23.42 11.09 12.32
CA SER A 352 24.85 11.40 12.33
C SER A 352 25.64 10.31 11.60
N ILE A 353 25.79 10.49 10.29
CA ILE A 353 26.52 9.54 9.43
C ILE A 353 28.03 9.81 9.50
N PRO A 354 28.87 8.84 9.91
CA PRO A 354 30.32 9.01 9.94
C PRO A 354 30.91 9.44 8.57
N PRO A 355 32.01 10.22 8.54
CA PRO A 355 32.61 10.76 7.31
C PRO A 355 32.95 9.71 6.23
N ALA A 356 33.26 8.48 6.63
CA ALA A 356 33.58 7.38 5.72
C ALA A 356 32.35 6.66 5.13
N ARG A 357 31.16 6.85 5.70
CA ARG A 357 29.94 6.12 5.30
C ARG A 357 29.08 6.94 4.33
N ARG A 358 28.38 6.26 3.42
CA ARG A 358 27.39 6.86 2.51
C ARG A 358 25.99 6.85 3.14
N VAL A 359 25.12 7.72 2.63
CA VAL A 359 23.68 7.66 2.92
C VAL A 359 23.14 6.33 2.39
N GLN A 360 22.30 5.69 3.19
CA GLN A 360 21.58 4.46 2.85
C GLN A 360 20.07 4.76 2.81
N PRO A 361 19.25 3.95 2.11
CA PRO A 361 17.79 4.16 2.03
C PRO A 361 17.12 4.32 3.40
N LEU A 362 17.60 3.58 4.40
CA LEU A 362 17.14 3.67 5.77
C LEU A 362 17.26 5.09 6.38
N HIS A 363 18.34 5.83 6.06
CA HIS A 363 18.51 7.19 6.53
C HIS A 363 17.46 8.11 5.88
N LEU A 364 17.11 7.89 4.61
CA LEU A 364 16.03 8.62 3.95
C LEU A 364 14.68 8.33 4.62
N GLN A 365 14.41 7.07 4.97
CA GLN A 365 13.19 6.72 5.70
C GLN A 365 13.12 7.39 7.07
N LEU A 366 14.24 7.46 7.78
CA LEU A 366 14.33 8.18 9.06
C LEU A 366 14.08 9.69 8.88
N ILE A 367 14.61 10.29 7.81
CA ILE A 367 14.32 11.69 7.46
C ILE A 367 12.83 11.87 7.15
N TYR A 368 12.19 10.95 6.43
CA TYR A 368 10.74 11.00 6.21
C TYR A 368 9.93 10.83 7.49
N LEU A 369 10.41 10.05 8.47
CA LEU A 369 9.78 9.93 9.80
C LEU A 369 9.80 11.27 10.57
N LEU A 370 10.77 12.15 10.31
CA LEU A 370 10.80 13.48 10.93
C LEU A 370 9.66 14.38 10.44
N LEU A 371 9.07 14.11 9.27
CA LEU A 371 7.99 14.92 8.72
C LEU A 371 6.75 14.95 9.64
N PRO A 372 6.14 13.80 10.03
CA PRO A 372 5.06 13.83 11.01
C PRO A 372 5.51 14.34 12.38
N MET A 373 6.77 14.12 12.78
CA MET A 373 7.30 14.64 14.05
C MET A 373 7.31 16.17 14.10
N LEU A 374 7.78 16.82 13.03
CA LEU A 374 7.76 18.28 12.90
C LEU A 374 6.33 18.82 12.76
N ASN A 375 5.49 18.14 11.97
CA ASN A 375 4.11 18.54 11.72
C ASN A 375 3.22 18.40 12.97
N ALA A 376 3.52 17.46 13.86
CA ALA A 376 2.79 17.31 15.12
C ALA A 376 2.92 18.56 16.02
N ALA A 377 3.96 19.39 15.81
CA ALA A 377 4.23 20.62 16.55
C ALA A 377 4.19 20.38 18.08
N CYS A 378 5.01 19.43 18.53
CA CYS A 378 5.10 19.00 19.92
C CYS A 378 6.37 19.55 20.58
N ARG A 379 6.24 20.18 21.74
CA ARG A 379 7.36 20.74 22.52
C ARG A 379 8.41 19.69 22.91
N VAL A 380 7.99 18.47 23.26
CA VAL A 380 8.91 17.38 23.63
C VAL A 380 9.77 16.96 22.43
N VAL A 381 9.15 16.86 21.26
CA VAL A 381 9.85 16.57 20.00
C VAL A 381 10.80 17.70 19.66
N ASP A 382 10.33 18.95 19.70
CA ASP A 382 11.15 20.12 19.39
C ASP A 382 12.38 20.22 20.33
N ALA A 383 12.19 19.99 21.63
CA ALA A 383 13.28 19.97 22.60
C ALA A 383 14.32 18.87 22.28
N ALA A 384 13.87 17.68 21.86
CA ALA A 384 14.77 16.62 21.44
C ALA A 384 15.50 16.96 20.13
N LEU A 385 14.80 17.55 19.14
CA LEU A 385 15.41 17.96 17.88
C LEU A 385 16.50 19.03 18.09
N ILE A 386 16.24 19.99 18.99
CA ILE A 386 17.19 21.03 19.42
C ILE A 386 18.38 20.40 20.14
N ALA A 387 18.13 19.52 21.11
CA ALA A 387 19.21 18.88 21.89
C ALA A 387 20.16 18.04 21.01
N HIS A 388 19.64 17.49 19.91
CA HIS A 388 20.41 16.70 18.95
C HIS A 388 20.94 17.51 17.75
N ASP A 389 20.72 18.83 17.71
CA ASP A 389 21.09 19.70 16.58
C ASP A 389 20.67 19.11 15.22
N THR A 390 19.43 18.61 15.19
CA THR A 390 18.95 17.76 14.08
C THR A 390 18.91 18.55 12.78
N MET A 391 18.43 19.80 12.82
CA MET A 391 18.30 20.64 11.62
C MET A 391 19.66 20.99 11.01
N ALA A 392 20.68 21.31 11.83
CA ALA A 392 22.03 21.54 11.32
C ALA A 392 22.66 20.26 10.79
N THR A 393 22.41 19.11 11.45
CA THR A 393 22.85 17.80 10.97
C THR A 393 22.28 17.49 9.57
N LEU A 394 20.99 17.75 9.34
CA LEU A 394 20.35 17.57 8.04
C LEU A 394 20.97 18.48 6.96
N LEU A 395 21.24 19.74 7.32
CA LEU A 395 21.88 20.70 6.41
C LEU A 395 23.32 20.27 6.05
N ALA A 396 24.07 19.76 7.02
CA ALA A 396 25.40 19.21 6.82
C ALA A 396 25.38 17.99 5.88
N LEU A 397 24.33 17.15 5.95
CA LEU A 397 24.14 16.04 5.01
C LEU A 397 23.92 16.54 3.57
N VAL A 398 23.11 17.58 3.36
CA VAL A 398 22.89 18.19 2.03
C VAL A 398 24.20 18.71 1.44
N LEU A 399 24.99 19.44 2.24
CA LEU A 399 26.28 20.00 1.82
C LEU A 399 27.32 18.93 1.50
N ARG A 400 27.29 17.81 2.23
CA ARG A 400 28.20 16.68 2.05
C ARG A 400 27.84 15.81 0.85
N PHE A 401 26.55 15.54 0.65
CA PHE A 401 26.05 14.65 -0.43
C PHE A 401 25.39 15.48 -1.53
N ARG A 402 26.19 16.21 -2.30
CA ARG A 402 25.73 17.22 -3.27
C ARG A 402 24.99 16.69 -4.50
N GLU A 403 25.12 15.41 -4.81
CA GLU A 403 24.49 14.78 -5.98
C GLU A 403 23.21 14.00 -5.61
N MET A 404 22.84 13.96 -4.33
CA MET A 404 21.69 13.18 -3.86
C MET A 404 20.40 14.00 -3.86
N HIS A 405 19.79 14.17 -5.04
CA HIS A 405 18.54 14.94 -5.20
C HIS A 405 17.39 14.45 -4.30
N ILE A 406 17.26 13.14 -4.07
CA ILE A 406 16.21 12.60 -3.18
C ILE A 406 16.39 13.04 -1.72
N LEU A 407 17.63 13.08 -1.24
CA LEU A 407 17.97 13.58 0.10
C LEU A 407 17.65 15.06 0.21
N HIS A 408 18.02 15.82 -0.82
CA HIS A 408 17.79 17.26 -0.92
C HIS A 408 16.30 17.59 -0.83
N CYS A 409 15.47 16.93 -1.64
CA CYS A 409 14.03 17.10 -1.59
C CYS A 409 13.44 16.72 -0.23
N ALA A 410 13.92 15.63 0.39
CA ALA A 410 13.43 15.21 1.71
C ALA A 410 13.78 16.25 2.79
N VAL A 411 15.02 16.75 2.81
CA VAL A 411 15.47 17.76 3.79
C VAL A 411 14.78 19.09 3.58
N ALA A 412 14.68 19.60 2.34
CA ALA A 412 14.01 20.86 2.05
C ALA A 412 12.56 20.88 2.57
N ARG A 413 11.82 19.77 2.39
CA ARG A 413 10.45 19.61 2.94
C ARG A 413 10.38 19.74 4.46
N LEU A 414 11.40 19.27 5.19
CA LEU A 414 11.45 19.42 6.65
C LEU A 414 11.65 20.88 7.05
N PHE A 415 12.49 21.63 6.33
CA PHE A 415 12.69 23.06 6.56
C PHE A 415 11.43 23.87 6.25
N ILE A 416 10.70 23.52 5.18
CA ILE A 416 9.39 24.10 4.85
C ILE A 416 8.43 23.94 6.04
N VAL A 417 8.26 22.72 6.57
CA VAL A 417 7.37 22.46 7.73
C VAL A 417 7.85 23.13 9.01
N ALA A 418 9.16 23.23 9.21
CA ALA A 418 9.72 23.86 10.41
C ALA A 418 9.55 25.39 10.39
N LEU A 419 9.76 26.04 9.24
CA LEU A 419 9.96 27.49 9.16
C LEU A 419 8.74 28.27 8.62
N GLU A 420 7.93 27.70 7.75
CA GLU A 420 6.86 28.43 7.05
C GLU A 420 5.56 28.47 7.84
N ASP A 421 4.82 29.58 7.71
CA ASP A 421 3.58 29.85 8.47
C ASP A 421 2.32 29.29 7.81
N SER A 422 2.41 28.58 6.68
CA SER A 422 1.30 27.86 6.01
C SER A 422 1.85 27.05 4.83
N PRO A 423 2.65 26.01 5.09
CA PRO A 423 3.37 25.35 4.02
C PRO A 423 2.38 24.63 3.09
N PHE A 424 2.47 24.93 1.79
CA PHE A 424 1.74 24.19 0.76
C PHE A 424 2.55 22.94 0.40
N LEU A 425 2.09 21.77 0.85
CA LEU A 425 2.74 20.49 0.55
C LEU A 425 1.73 19.53 -0.09
N PHE A 426 2.13 18.89 -1.18
CA PHE A 426 1.31 17.91 -1.91
C PHE A 426 -0.05 18.46 -2.38
N GLY A 427 -0.09 19.73 -2.80
CA GLY A 427 -1.32 20.37 -3.29
C GLY A 427 -2.32 20.72 -2.19
N ARG A 428 -1.93 20.65 -0.91
CA ARG A 428 -2.75 21.09 0.23
C ARG A 428 -1.97 22.09 1.10
N GLU A 429 -2.67 23.11 1.55
CA GLU A 429 -2.18 24.00 2.61
C GLU A 429 -2.19 23.24 3.92
N LEU A 430 -1.03 23.13 4.57
CA LEU A 430 -0.95 22.57 5.92
C LEU A 430 -1.30 23.64 6.95
N PRO A 431 -1.99 23.28 8.05
CA PRO A 431 -2.33 24.23 9.09
C PRO A 431 -1.07 24.86 9.71
N ALA A 432 -1.12 26.17 9.89
CA ALA A 432 -0.10 27.00 10.53
C ALA A 432 0.04 26.70 12.02
N LEU A 433 0.71 25.61 12.40
CA LEU A 433 0.77 25.18 13.81
C LEU A 433 1.93 25.80 14.60
N ARG A 434 2.85 26.51 13.95
CA ARG A 434 4.05 27.10 14.58
C ARG A 434 3.96 28.62 14.57
N ALA A 435 4.26 29.23 15.71
CA ALA A 435 4.35 30.68 15.83
C ALA A 435 5.75 31.19 15.48
N ALA A 436 5.90 32.48 15.17
CA ALA A 436 7.20 33.05 14.81
C ALA A 436 8.22 33.03 15.98
N ASN A 437 7.78 32.91 17.23
CA ASN A 437 8.60 32.76 18.43
C ASN A 437 8.77 31.29 18.87
N ASP A 438 8.43 30.33 18.02
CA ASP A 438 8.60 28.91 18.28
C ASP A 438 10.08 28.56 18.59
N PRO A 439 10.38 27.83 19.68
CA PRO A 439 11.76 27.52 20.08
C PRO A 439 12.58 26.81 18.99
N LEU A 440 11.98 25.90 18.23
CA LEU A 440 12.69 25.20 17.15
C LEU A 440 13.02 26.16 16.00
N ARG A 441 12.08 27.02 15.59
CA ARG A 441 12.34 28.06 14.58
C ARG A 441 13.46 29.00 15.01
N LEU A 442 13.40 29.52 16.24
CA LEU A 442 14.45 30.38 16.78
C LEU A 442 15.79 29.67 16.84
N HIS A 443 15.81 28.39 17.22
CA HIS A 443 17.03 27.58 17.20
C HIS A 443 17.62 27.47 15.79
N VAL A 444 16.81 27.15 14.77
CA VAL A 444 17.27 27.10 13.36
C VAL A 444 17.83 28.46 12.92
N LEU A 445 17.16 29.56 13.29
CA LEU A 445 17.57 30.91 12.90
C LEU A 445 18.85 31.39 13.60
N LEU A 446 19.06 31.01 14.87
CA LEU A 446 20.11 31.57 15.72
C LEU A 446 21.31 30.63 15.95
N GLN A 447 21.14 29.32 15.87
CA GLN A 447 22.18 28.32 16.16
C GLN A 447 22.81 27.78 14.87
N GLY A 448 23.17 28.68 13.96
CA GLY A 448 24.11 28.39 12.87
C GLY A 448 23.55 27.79 11.58
N CYS A 449 22.28 27.37 11.50
CA CYS A 449 21.71 26.92 10.20
C CYS A 449 21.65 28.08 9.20
N LEU A 450 21.17 29.26 9.63
CA LEU A 450 21.17 30.47 8.81
C LEU A 450 22.58 30.84 8.32
N ASP A 451 23.57 30.84 9.22
CA ASP A 451 24.96 31.10 8.88
C ASP A 451 25.54 30.07 7.91
N THR A 452 25.18 28.79 8.06
CA THR A 452 25.62 27.71 7.17
C THR A 452 25.11 27.91 5.75
N VAL A 453 23.86 28.34 5.58
CA VAL A 453 23.29 28.68 4.27
C VAL A 453 24.04 29.88 3.68
N LEU A 454 24.22 30.96 4.44
CA LEU A 454 24.95 32.15 3.98
C LEU A 454 26.38 31.81 3.53
N GLN A 455 27.13 31.05 4.34
CA GLN A 455 28.49 30.62 4.03
C GLN A 455 28.59 29.70 2.80
N ALA A 456 27.51 28.98 2.45
CA ALA A 456 27.52 28.13 1.26
C ALA A 456 27.59 28.98 -0.03
N TYR A 457 26.98 30.16 -0.02
CA TYR A 457 26.94 31.10 -1.16
C TYR A 457 28.06 32.14 -1.15
N GLU A 458 28.91 32.17 -0.12
CA GLU A 458 30.09 33.01 -0.11
C GLU A 458 31.20 32.44 -1.04
N PRO A 459 31.93 33.29 -1.79
CA PRO A 459 33.09 32.85 -2.58
C PRO A 459 34.17 32.23 -1.68
N PRO A 460 34.83 31.12 -2.09
CA PRO A 460 34.77 30.44 -3.38
C PRO A 460 33.73 29.30 -3.48
N ARG A 461 32.91 29.08 -2.45
CA ARG A 461 32.01 27.91 -2.33
C ARG A 461 30.76 27.99 -3.22
N ALA A 462 30.40 29.20 -3.66
CA ALA A 462 29.22 29.51 -4.47
C ALA A 462 29.06 28.70 -5.78
N ARG A 463 30.14 28.16 -6.37
CA ARG A 463 30.09 27.50 -7.70
C ARG A 463 29.50 26.07 -7.68
N ALA A 464 29.27 25.48 -6.52
CA ALA A 464 28.84 24.09 -6.41
C ALA A 464 27.84 23.87 -5.25
N VAL A 465 26.95 24.84 -5.05
CA VAL A 465 25.95 24.80 -3.98
C VAL A 465 24.75 23.93 -4.42
N PRO A 466 24.33 22.94 -3.61
CA PRO A 466 23.13 22.16 -3.87
C PRO A 466 21.88 23.03 -4.10
N PRO A 467 21.07 22.78 -5.14
CA PRO A 467 19.84 23.54 -5.40
C PRO A 467 18.87 23.58 -4.21
N ALA A 468 18.80 22.49 -3.42
CA ALA A 468 17.99 22.41 -2.21
C ALA A 468 18.27 23.54 -1.19
N LEU A 469 19.47 24.12 -1.21
CA LEU A 469 19.80 25.22 -0.30
C LEU A 469 19.10 26.52 -0.69
N ILE A 470 18.73 26.70 -1.96
CA ILE A 470 17.83 27.79 -2.35
C ILE A 470 16.45 27.55 -1.73
N ASP A 471 15.89 26.34 -1.84
CA ASP A 471 14.58 26.02 -1.26
C ASP A 471 14.55 26.28 0.25
N VAL A 472 15.60 25.82 0.96
CA VAL A 472 15.78 26.12 2.39
C VAL A 472 15.94 27.62 2.65
N ALA A 473 16.66 28.34 1.78
CA ALA A 473 16.83 29.79 1.91
C ALA A 473 15.52 30.57 1.72
N ILE A 474 14.59 30.07 0.88
CA ILE A 474 13.26 30.67 0.70
C ILE A 474 12.46 30.56 2.00
N SER A 475 12.43 29.37 2.61
CA SER A 475 11.76 29.18 3.91
C SER A 475 12.42 30.02 5.02
N LEU A 476 13.75 30.20 4.98
CA LEU A 476 14.47 31.10 5.88
C LEU A 476 14.11 32.58 5.65
N ASP A 477 13.87 33.05 4.42
CA ASP A 477 13.49 34.44 4.17
C ASP A 477 12.17 34.82 4.83
N GLN A 478 11.18 33.93 4.72
CA GLN A 478 9.90 34.10 5.41
C GLN A 478 10.11 34.14 6.93
N ALA A 479 10.85 33.17 7.47
CA ALA A 479 11.09 33.07 8.91
C ALA A 479 11.90 34.26 9.48
N VAL A 480 12.98 34.69 8.81
CA VAL A 480 13.80 35.84 9.20
C VAL A 480 12.97 37.13 9.15
N THR A 481 12.15 37.31 8.11
CA THR A 481 11.28 38.48 7.96
C THR A 481 10.26 38.55 9.09
N ASN A 482 9.58 37.43 9.37
CA ASN A 482 8.56 37.35 10.42
C ASN A 482 9.17 37.53 11.81
N ALA A 483 10.33 36.91 12.08
CA ALA A 483 11.02 37.04 13.35
C ALA A 483 11.57 38.46 13.58
N SER A 484 12.13 39.10 12.54
CA SER A 484 12.63 40.49 12.62
C SER A 484 11.51 41.51 12.80
N ALA A 485 10.36 41.28 12.16
CA ALA A 485 9.19 42.15 12.31
C ALA A 485 8.65 42.15 13.75
N ARG A 486 8.67 40.99 14.42
CA ARG A 486 8.24 40.87 15.83
C ARG A 486 9.31 41.30 16.83
N THR A 487 10.57 40.96 16.56
CA THR A 487 11.69 41.21 17.46
C THR A 487 12.85 41.87 16.70
N PRO A 488 12.86 43.22 16.56
CA PRO A 488 13.82 43.95 15.72
C PRO A 488 15.30 43.84 16.12
N ARG A 489 15.61 43.28 17.30
CA ARG A 489 16.97 43.08 17.82
C ARG A 489 17.35 41.61 17.97
N LEU A 490 16.59 40.71 17.35
CA LEU A 490 16.83 39.27 17.43
C LEU A 490 18.16 38.86 16.79
N PHE A 491 18.50 39.49 15.66
CA PHE A 491 19.71 39.21 14.90
C PHE A 491 20.78 40.29 15.12
N SER A 492 22.05 39.89 15.04
CA SER A 492 23.17 40.84 15.00
C SER A 492 23.13 41.65 13.70
N ARG A 493 23.66 42.88 13.72
CA ARG A 493 23.76 43.73 12.52
C ARG A 493 24.55 43.05 11.40
N SER A 494 25.66 42.40 11.75
CA SER A 494 26.52 41.69 10.77
C SER A 494 25.83 40.51 10.11
N THR A 495 24.96 39.78 10.82
CA THR A 495 24.17 38.69 10.23
C THR A 495 23.08 39.25 9.31
N MET A 496 22.39 40.33 9.70
CA MET A 496 21.38 40.97 8.84
C MET A 496 21.99 41.60 7.59
N GLU A 497 23.17 42.21 7.67
CA GLU A 497 23.88 42.74 6.50
C GLU A 497 24.24 41.62 5.51
N ARG A 498 24.78 40.49 6.00
CA ARG A 498 25.05 39.31 5.16
C ARG A 498 23.77 38.74 4.56
N TRP A 499 22.69 38.66 5.35
CA TRP A 499 21.38 38.21 4.90
C TRP A 499 20.83 39.09 3.76
N HIS A 500 20.82 40.42 3.95
CA HIS A 500 20.34 41.34 2.93
C HIS A 500 21.19 41.30 1.65
N ALA A 501 22.51 41.20 1.76
CA ALA A 501 23.39 41.03 0.61
C ALA A 501 23.09 39.75 -0.17
N PHE A 502 22.94 38.61 0.54
CA PHE A 502 22.55 37.35 -0.07
C PHE A 502 21.15 37.42 -0.71
N ARG A 503 20.17 37.99 -0.01
CA ARG A 503 18.80 38.13 -0.48
C ARG A 503 18.72 38.92 -1.79
N ALA A 504 19.42 40.06 -1.86
CA ALA A 504 19.43 40.91 -3.05
C ALA A 504 20.28 40.32 -4.19
N GLY A 505 21.41 39.68 -3.88
CA GLY A 505 22.37 39.20 -4.88
C GLY A 505 22.08 37.80 -5.43
N VAL A 506 21.35 36.95 -4.69
CA VAL A 506 21.11 35.54 -5.04
C VAL A 506 19.63 35.18 -4.96
N LEU A 507 18.98 35.38 -3.81
CA LEU A 507 17.63 34.83 -3.57
C LEU A 507 16.57 35.46 -4.49
N LEU A 508 16.43 36.80 -4.46
CA LEU A 508 15.42 37.51 -5.26
C LEU A 508 15.65 37.34 -6.78
N PRO A 509 16.89 37.44 -7.32
CA PRO A 509 17.13 37.13 -8.73
C PRO A 509 16.78 35.70 -9.11
N THR A 510 16.99 34.73 -8.21
CA THR A 510 16.63 33.32 -8.48
C THR A 510 15.11 33.14 -8.50
N GLN A 511 14.40 33.76 -7.56
CA GLN A 511 12.93 33.75 -7.53
C GLN A 511 12.33 34.43 -8.77
N SER A 512 12.84 35.60 -9.17
CA SER A 512 12.36 36.28 -10.37
C SER A 512 12.63 35.46 -11.63
N GLN A 513 13.76 34.77 -11.73
CA GLN A 513 14.02 33.83 -12.83
C GLN A 513 13.01 32.67 -12.86
N TRP A 514 12.57 32.17 -11.70
CA TRP A 514 11.56 31.11 -11.63
C TRP A 514 10.16 31.60 -12.01
N GLU A 515 9.81 32.83 -11.63
CA GLU A 515 8.55 33.49 -11.99
C GLU A 515 8.50 33.92 -13.47
N GLU A 516 9.63 34.38 -14.01
CA GLU A 516 9.78 34.81 -15.41
C GLU A 516 10.05 33.65 -16.37
N SER A 517 10.38 32.46 -15.85
CA SER A 517 10.45 31.24 -16.65
C SER A 517 9.05 30.98 -17.22
N PRO A 518 8.85 31.07 -18.55
CA PRO A 518 7.56 30.77 -19.13
C PRO A 518 7.17 29.33 -18.76
N ALA A 519 5.88 29.07 -18.56
CA ALA A 519 5.35 27.73 -18.43
C ALA A 519 5.55 26.95 -19.75
N SER A 520 6.74 26.42 -20.02
CA SER A 520 7.06 25.48 -21.11
C SER A 520 8.51 25.03 -20.90
N VAL A 521 8.83 23.76 -20.59
CA VAL A 521 8.91 22.65 -21.56
C VAL A 521 8.55 21.31 -20.90
N VAL A 522 7.25 20.98 -20.82
CA VAL A 522 6.79 19.56 -20.82
C VAL A 522 5.93 19.26 -22.06
N ALA A 523 5.63 20.27 -22.89
CA ALA A 523 4.82 20.13 -24.10
C ALA A 523 5.63 19.97 -25.40
N ALA A 524 6.95 19.72 -25.35
CA ALA A 524 7.74 19.50 -26.56
C ALA A 524 8.94 18.56 -26.35
N ALA A 525 8.82 17.56 -25.47
CA ALA A 525 9.59 16.34 -25.70
C ALA A 525 8.97 15.64 -26.92
N PRO A 526 9.75 15.18 -27.92
CA PRO A 526 9.21 14.20 -28.84
C PRO A 526 8.74 13.04 -27.95
N SER A 527 7.46 12.69 -28.06
CA SER A 527 6.96 11.43 -27.54
C SER A 527 7.98 10.34 -27.88
N PRO A 528 8.35 9.45 -26.94
CA PRO A 528 9.24 8.36 -27.27
C PRO A 528 8.62 7.65 -28.47
N GLN A 529 9.32 7.71 -29.60
CA GLN A 529 8.98 6.96 -30.80
C GLN A 529 8.84 5.51 -30.34
N ARG A 530 7.59 5.07 -30.17
CA ARG A 530 7.24 3.65 -30.26
C ARG A 530 7.65 3.27 -31.67
N LEU A 531 8.83 2.65 -31.78
CA LEU A 531 9.14 1.78 -32.90
C LEU A 531 8.02 0.74 -32.96
N GLY A 532 7.19 0.88 -33.97
CA GLY A 532 5.98 0.10 -34.18
C GLY A 532 5.09 0.73 -35.23
N ALA A 533 5.68 1.26 -36.31
CA ALA A 533 4.96 1.50 -37.55
C ALA A 533 5.21 0.28 -38.46
N LEU A 534 4.15 -0.50 -38.64
CA LEU A 534 3.68 -1.05 -39.92
C LEU A 534 2.15 -0.97 -39.78
N GLU A 535 1.57 0.12 -40.25
CA GLU A 535 0.69 0.16 -41.45
C GLU A 535 -0.64 -0.58 -41.18
N ASP A 536 -1.83 0.02 -41.28
CA ASP A 536 -2.27 0.85 -42.39
C ASP A 536 -3.58 1.63 -42.09
N GLN A 537 -3.63 2.86 -42.60
CA GLN A 537 -4.76 3.57 -43.26
C GLN A 537 -6.11 3.78 -42.52
N SER A 538 -6.46 5.02 -42.15
CA SER A 538 -7.20 6.03 -42.98
C SER A 538 -8.57 6.28 -42.31
N GLU A 539 -9.26 7.43 -42.26
CA GLU A 539 -9.28 8.72 -42.93
C GLU A 539 -9.92 9.76 -41.96
N GLY A 540 -9.79 11.06 -42.25
CA GLY A 540 -10.83 12.04 -41.86
C GLY A 540 -10.38 13.28 -41.10
N ALA A 541 -10.02 14.32 -41.84
CA ALA A 541 -9.70 15.67 -41.38
C ALA A 541 -10.87 16.41 -40.69
N VAL A 542 -10.58 17.44 -39.87
CA VAL A 542 -10.93 18.86 -40.10
C VAL A 542 -10.54 19.74 -38.89
N LEU A 543 -10.14 20.96 -39.23
CA LEU A 543 -9.50 22.06 -38.52
C LEU A 543 -10.39 22.90 -37.57
N CYS A 544 -9.69 23.55 -36.62
CA CYS A 544 -9.79 24.95 -36.16
C CYS A 544 -11.00 25.51 -35.36
N SER A 545 -10.71 25.81 -34.08
CA SER A 545 -10.84 27.10 -33.36
C SER A 545 -12.09 27.99 -33.50
N ALA A 546 -12.72 28.36 -32.37
CA ALA A 546 -12.60 29.68 -31.70
C ALA A 546 -13.76 30.00 -30.72
N SER A 547 -13.39 30.72 -29.64
CA SER A 547 -14.12 31.72 -28.84
C SER A 547 -15.29 31.34 -27.90
N GLU A 548 -15.13 31.74 -26.63
CA GLU A 548 -16.10 31.86 -25.51
C GLU A 548 -17.14 33.01 -25.75
N PRO A 549 -18.02 33.44 -24.79
CA PRO A 549 -18.51 32.87 -23.51
C PRO A 549 -20.06 32.96 -23.31
N GLY A 550 -20.58 32.29 -22.27
CA GLY A 550 -21.70 32.82 -21.45
C GLY A 550 -23.09 32.15 -21.52
N ALA A 551 -23.65 31.96 -20.32
CA ALA A 551 -25.06 31.82 -19.93
C ALA A 551 -25.62 30.41 -19.59
N THR A 552 -26.28 30.44 -18.42
CA THR A 552 -27.00 29.45 -17.62
C THR A 552 -28.13 28.70 -18.34
N ALA A 553 -28.19 27.37 -18.16
CA ALA A 553 -29.44 26.59 -18.05
C ALA A 553 -29.16 25.16 -17.52
N THR A 554 -29.78 24.78 -16.41
CA THR A 554 -29.93 23.38 -15.95
C THR A 554 -30.99 22.69 -16.83
N PRO A 555 -30.85 21.40 -17.24
CA PRO A 555 -31.47 20.30 -16.47
C PRO A 555 -30.74 18.93 -16.64
N PRO A 556 -31.36 17.78 -16.30
CA PRO A 556 -31.06 16.90 -15.16
C PRO A 556 -29.95 15.85 -15.42
N ALA A 557 -29.03 15.65 -14.47
CA ALA A 557 -28.01 14.60 -14.57
C ALA A 557 -28.50 13.28 -13.95
N LYS A 558 -28.67 12.27 -14.82
CA LYS A 558 -28.69 10.84 -14.49
C LYS A 558 -27.42 10.45 -13.73
N ALA A 559 -27.58 9.54 -12.78
CA ALA A 559 -26.48 8.85 -12.12
C ALA A 559 -25.66 8.05 -13.14
N THR A 560 -24.42 8.43 -13.33
CA THR A 560 -23.36 7.61 -13.95
C THR A 560 -22.30 7.35 -12.91
N SER A 561 -22.24 6.09 -12.49
CA SER A 561 -21.13 5.46 -11.78
C SER A 561 -19.82 5.63 -12.56
N PRO A 562 -18.69 6.03 -11.93
CA PRO A 562 -17.41 6.03 -12.61
C PRO A 562 -16.79 4.63 -12.51
N THR A 563 -16.83 3.87 -13.61
CA THR A 563 -15.88 2.78 -13.85
C THR A 563 -14.52 3.40 -14.14
N ALA A 564 -13.63 3.37 -13.15
CA ALA A 564 -12.21 3.61 -13.37
C ALA A 564 -11.65 2.39 -14.11
N VAL A 565 -11.19 2.61 -15.34
CA VAL A 565 -10.37 1.66 -16.09
C VAL A 565 -9.00 1.66 -15.42
N SER A 566 -8.78 0.68 -14.55
CA SER A 566 -7.45 0.27 -14.10
C SER A 566 -6.82 -0.52 -15.24
N ASP A 567 -5.64 -0.10 -15.70
CA ASP A 567 -4.77 -0.95 -16.52
C ASP A 567 -4.30 -2.12 -15.63
N ASP A 568 -5.11 -3.17 -15.57
CA ASP A 568 -4.82 -4.39 -14.81
C ASP A 568 -3.68 -5.15 -15.48
N ILE A 569 -2.59 -5.37 -14.72
CA ILE A 569 -1.60 -6.38 -15.04
C ILE A 569 -2.35 -7.73 -15.11
N PRO A 570 -2.32 -8.46 -16.22
CA PRO A 570 -3.10 -9.69 -16.33
C PRO A 570 -2.61 -10.70 -15.28
N THR A 571 -3.47 -11.00 -14.32
CA THR A 571 -3.30 -12.13 -13.42
C THR A 571 -3.18 -13.44 -14.22
N PRO A 572 -2.52 -14.49 -13.69
CA PRO A 572 -2.29 -15.74 -14.41
C PRO A 572 -3.57 -16.44 -14.92
N LEU A 573 -4.70 -16.24 -14.25
CA LEU A 573 -6.01 -16.78 -14.67
C LEU A 573 -6.75 -15.83 -15.63
N SER A 574 -6.61 -14.49 -15.51
CA SER A 574 -7.19 -13.58 -16.51
C SER A 574 -6.55 -13.72 -17.89
N ALA A 575 -5.27 -14.11 -17.96
CA ALA A 575 -4.61 -14.50 -19.21
C ALA A 575 -5.27 -15.73 -19.88
N LEU A 576 -5.96 -16.60 -19.13
CA LEU A 576 -6.69 -17.76 -19.64
C LEU A 576 -8.14 -17.43 -20.06
N TYR A 577 -8.69 -16.30 -19.63
CA TYR A 577 -10.05 -15.86 -19.97
C TYR A 577 -10.10 -14.99 -21.23
N ASN A 578 -8.95 -14.61 -21.77
CA ASN A 578 -8.86 -13.84 -23.01
C ASN A 578 -8.84 -14.78 -24.23
N ASP A 579 -9.89 -14.76 -25.05
CA ASP A 579 -10.01 -15.64 -26.22
C ASP A 579 -8.96 -15.35 -27.31
N GLU A 580 -8.38 -14.14 -27.32
CA GLU A 580 -7.28 -13.76 -28.21
C GLU A 580 -5.95 -14.40 -27.78
N ASP A 581 -5.66 -14.49 -26.48
CA ASP A 581 -4.40 -15.05 -25.97
C ASP A 581 -4.42 -16.59 -25.92
N LYS A 582 -5.60 -17.21 -25.72
CA LYS A 582 -5.82 -18.65 -25.91
C LYS A 582 -5.47 -19.11 -27.34
N ARG A 583 -5.78 -18.30 -28.35
CA ARG A 583 -5.45 -18.60 -29.76
C ARG A 583 -3.96 -18.44 -30.07
N LEU A 584 -3.26 -17.56 -29.38
CA LEU A 584 -1.80 -17.42 -29.49
C LEU A 584 -1.07 -18.63 -28.89
N MET A 585 -1.56 -19.19 -27.78
CA MET A 585 -0.99 -20.41 -27.19
C MET A 585 -1.25 -21.68 -28.02
N LEU A 586 -2.38 -21.78 -28.71
CA LEU A 586 -2.70 -22.91 -29.61
C LEU A 586 -1.83 -22.94 -30.89
N LYS A 587 -1.18 -21.84 -31.26
CA LYS A 587 -0.30 -21.75 -32.45
C LYS A 587 1.14 -22.26 -32.21
N VAL A 588 1.48 -22.71 -31.00
CA VAL A 588 2.81 -23.25 -30.66
C VAL A 588 2.81 -24.80 -30.61
N ALA A 589 1.87 -25.45 -31.28
CA ALA A 589 2.05 -26.85 -31.65
C ALA A 589 2.89 -26.91 -32.94
N PRO A 590 4.09 -27.53 -32.96
CA PRO A 590 4.77 -27.79 -34.22
C PRO A 590 3.88 -28.73 -35.03
N THR A 591 3.31 -28.19 -36.09
CA THR A 591 2.67 -28.99 -37.13
C THR A 591 3.79 -29.72 -37.86
N GLU A 592 4.15 -30.92 -37.39
CA GLU A 592 4.93 -31.85 -38.21
C GLU A 592 4.08 -32.20 -39.43
N THR A 593 4.33 -31.47 -40.52
CA THR A 593 3.90 -31.87 -41.85
C THR A 593 5.06 -32.69 -42.44
N PRO A 594 4.87 -33.95 -42.85
CA PRO A 594 5.94 -34.76 -43.37
C PRO A 594 6.39 -34.19 -44.72
N ALA A 595 7.65 -33.76 -44.80
CA ALA A 595 8.26 -33.29 -46.02
C ALA A 595 8.29 -34.43 -47.06
N ALA A 596 7.62 -34.21 -48.19
CA ALA A 596 7.72 -35.05 -49.36
C ALA A 596 9.16 -35.05 -49.88
N THR A 597 9.71 -36.25 -50.06
CA THR A 597 10.97 -36.51 -50.74
C THR A 597 10.88 -36.14 -52.23
N PRO A 598 11.90 -35.51 -52.83
CA PRO A 598 12.12 -35.59 -54.26
C PRO A 598 13.30 -36.52 -54.54
N HIS A 599 13.02 -37.62 -55.23
CA HIS A 599 14.04 -38.44 -55.88
C HIS A 599 14.46 -37.82 -57.23
N ALA A 600 15.77 -37.62 -57.35
CA ALA A 600 16.65 -38.07 -58.43
C ALA A 600 16.77 -37.31 -59.77
N ASN A 601 18.05 -36.99 -60.03
CA ASN A 601 18.83 -37.03 -61.28
C ASN A 601 18.84 -35.81 -62.22
N ALA A 602 20.03 -35.18 -62.34
CA ALA A 602 20.89 -35.35 -63.52
C ALA A 602 22.28 -34.69 -63.34
N ASN A 603 23.30 -35.44 -63.76
CA ASN A 603 24.75 -35.17 -63.94
C ASN A 603 25.68 -35.21 -62.72
#